data_AF-A0AAU9W3M1-F1
#
_entry.id   AF-A0AAU9W3M1-F1
#
_cell.length_a   1.000
_cell.length_b   1.000
_cell.length_c   1.000
_cell.angle_alpha   90.00
_cell.angle_beta   90.00
_cell.angle_gamma   90.00
#
_symmetry.space_group_name_H-M   'P 1'
#
loop_
_entity.id
_entity.type
_entity.pdbx_description
1 polymer ?
#
loop_
_entity_poly.entity_id
_entity_poly.type
_entity_poly.pdbx_seq_one_letter_code
_entity_poly.pdbx_strand_id
1 'polypeptide(L)'
;MKALEKFCDDISKYYAEKHEFYSWYVLLCVLNAMLALSATFGNIIIICALTKTTCALCTSKILLRGLAFTDLGVGLVVQPLYISVIAEILLKDSFSSNDSECNTKIAFLVLGTFLTSASFFIVSAISFDRFLAITLHLRYREIVTERKVTITISVLWALSAVTSVGYLLIGDINREVVSIAFTITFLVTTTITFAKIHLAVRRHRSQISAQERKV
;
A
#
# COMPACT_ATOMS: atom_id res chain seq x y z
N MET A 1 27.23 -0.60 -4.76
CA MET A 1 27.93 -0.41 -3.47
C MET A 1 27.88 1.06 -3.04
N LYS A 2 28.61 2.00 -3.68
CA LYS A 2 28.60 3.44 -3.31
C LYS A 2 27.21 4.11 -3.20
N ALA A 3 26.28 3.79 -4.11
CA ALA A 3 24.92 4.34 -4.05
C ALA A 3 24.11 3.82 -2.84
N LEU A 4 24.37 2.57 -2.44
CA LEU A 4 23.67 1.90 -1.34
C LEU A 4 24.21 2.37 0.02
N GLU A 5 25.53 2.57 0.12
CA GLU A 5 26.18 3.21 1.28
C GLU A 5 25.65 4.64 1.47
N LYS A 6 25.67 5.46 0.41
CA LYS A 6 25.13 6.82 0.46
C LYS A 6 23.66 6.85 0.89
N PHE A 7 22.84 5.95 0.32
CA PHE A 7 21.44 5.79 0.70
C PHE A 7 21.28 5.52 2.21
N CYS A 8 22.14 4.66 2.75
CA CYS A 8 22.15 4.27 4.15
C CYS A 8 22.48 5.42 5.11
N ASP A 9 23.49 6.21 4.74
CA ASP A 9 23.89 7.41 5.48
C ASP A 9 22.75 8.43 5.49
N ASP A 10 22.12 8.65 4.33
CA ASP A 10 20.97 9.57 4.20
C ASP A 10 19.79 9.14 5.07
N ILE A 11 19.52 7.83 5.17
CA ILE A 11 18.43 7.31 6.01
C ILE A 11 18.73 7.43 7.49
N SER A 12 19.98 7.20 7.86
CA SER A 12 20.38 7.23 9.27
C SER A 12 20.19 8.61 9.88
N LYS A 13 20.18 9.69 9.07
CA LYS A 13 19.84 11.05 9.49
C LYS A 13 18.40 11.22 10.01
N TYR A 14 17.45 10.37 9.59
CA TYR A 14 16.04 10.47 10.01
C TYR A 14 15.77 9.87 11.39
N TYR A 15 16.70 9.13 11.97
CA TYR A 15 16.53 8.53 13.30
C TYR A 15 17.22 9.42 14.34
N ALA A 16 16.42 9.98 15.26
CA ALA A 16 16.87 10.90 16.30
C ALA A 16 17.78 10.24 17.34
N GLU A 17 18.50 11.04 18.14
CA GLU A 17 19.33 10.52 19.23
C GLU A 17 18.50 9.66 20.19
N LYS A 18 18.83 8.36 20.23
CA LYS A 18 18.14 7.29 20.97
C LYS A 18 17.75 7.67 22.40
N HIS A 19 18.60 8.41 23.11
CA HIS A 19 18.42 8.70 24.53
C HIS A 19 17.24 9.61 24.83
N GLU A 20 16.90 10.55 23.94
CA GLU A 20 15.76 11.46 24.14
C GLU A 20 14.42 10.80 23.79
N PHE A 21 14.41 9.81 22.87
CA PHE A 21 13.18 9.27 22.26
C PHE A 21 12.93 7.78 22.55
N TYR A 22 13.58 7.19 23.57
CA TYR A 22 13.46 5.77 23.88
C TYR A 22 12.00 5.29 24.02
N SER A 23 11.21 5.97 24.87
CA SER A 23 9.80 5.62 25.12
C SER A 23 8.94 5.71 23.86
N TRP A 24 9.24 6.67 22.98
CA TRP A 24 8.55 6.83 21.70
C TRP A 24 8.83 5.67 20.75
N TYR A 25 10.10 5.24 20.65
CA TYR A 25 10.48 4.08 19.84
C TYR A 25 9.86 2.77 20.34
N VAL A 26 9.82 2.56 21.66
CA VAL A 26 9.14 1.39 22.25
C VAL A 26 7.64 1.41 21.93
N LEU A 27 6.98 2.56 22.08
CA LEU A 27 5.57 2.72 21.72
C LEU A 27 5.32 2.38 20.24
N LEU A 28 6.16 2.90 19.34
CA LEU A 28 6.07 2.62 17.90
C LEU A 28 6.20 1.13 17.60
N CYS A 29 7.10 0.40 18.28
CA CYS A 29 7.24 -1.04 18.12
C CYS A 29 5.98 -1.79 18.56
N VAL A 30 5.42 -1.45 19.72
CA VAL A 30 4.20 -2.08 20.25
C VAL A 30 3.02 -1.83 19.30
N LEU A 31 2.84 -0.58 18.85
CA LEU A 31 1.78 -0.23 17.91
C LEU A 31 1.94 -0.97 16.57
N ASN A 32 3.15 -1.03 16.02
CA ASN A 32 3.39 -1.76 14.77
C ASN A 32 3.19 -3.27 14.93
N ALA A 33 3.52 -3.86 16.09
CA ALA A 33 3.25 -5.28 16.33
C ALA A 33 1.74 -5.57 16.35
N MET A 34 0.95 -4.71 16.99
CA MET A 34 -0.52 -4.84 17.00
C MET A 34 -1.12 -4.63 15.62
N LEU A 35 -0.63 -3.64 14.87
CA LEU A 35 -1.04 -3.41 13.48
C LEU A 35 -0.64 -4.58 12.57
N ALA A 36 0.49 -5.24 12.83
CA ALA A 36 1.01 -6.32 11.98
C ALA A 36 0.09 -7.54 12.07
N LEU A 37 -0.29 -7.89 13.31
CA LEU A 37 -1.28 -8.93 13.56
C LEU A 37 -2.62 -8.57 12.90
N SER A 38 -3.12 -7.36 13.13
CA SER A 38 -4.40 -6.90 12.59
C SER A 38 -4.43 -6.93 11.05
N ALA A 39 -3.39 -6.39 10.40
CA ALA A 39 -3.24 -6.38 8.95
C ALA A 39 -3.12 -7.80 8.40
N THR A 40 -2.35 -8.67 9.06
CA THR A 40 -2.17 -10.05 8.62
C THR A 40 -3.47 -10.83 8.67
N PHE A 41 -4.10 -10.92 9.84
CA PHE A 41 -5.33 -11.70 10.02
C PHE A 41 -6.49 -11.12 9.22
N GLY A 42 -6.66 -9.79 9.26
CA GLY A 42 -7.72 -9.10 8.51
C GLY A 42 -7.65 -9.38 7.01
N ASN A 43 -6.45 -9.27 6.42
CA ASN A 43 -6.29 -9.50 4.99
C ASN A 43 -6.35 -10.98 4.60
N ILE A 44 -5.91 -11.92 5.45
CA ILE A 44 -6.15 -13.36 5.24
C ILE A 44 -7.65 -13.64 5.17
N ILE A 45 -8.44 -13.08 6.10
CA ILE A 45 -9.90 -13.24 6.11
C ILE A 45 -10.50 -12.69 4.82
N ILE A 46 -10.08 -11.51 4.36
CA ILE A 46 -10.54 -10.91 3.10
C ILE A 46 -10.21 -11.82 1.92
N ILE A 47 -8.98 -12.32 1.81
CA ILE A 47 -8.56 -13.23 0.74
C ILE A 47 -9.44 -14.50 0.76
N CYS A 48 -9.61 -15.12 1.93
CA CYS A 48 -10.46 -16.29 2.11
C CYS A 48 -11.91 -16.02 1.68
N ALA A 49 -12.49 -14.90 2.13
CA ALA A 49 -13.85 -14.51 1.75
C ALA A 49 -13.98 -14.34 0.22
N LEU A 50 -13.05 -13.60 -0.40
CA LEU A 50 -13.06 -13.38 -1.85
C LEU A 50 -12.89 -14.66 -2.66
N THR A 51 -12.14 -15.65 -2.16
CA THR A 51 -12.02 -16.96 -2.82
C THR A 51 -13.30 -17.78 -2.78
N LYS A 52 -14.05 -17.71 -1.68
CA LYS A 52 -15.31 -18.47 -1.50
C LYS A 52 -16.52 -17.85 -2.20
N THR A 53 -16.49 -16.56 -2.48
CA THR A 53 -17.62 -15.87 -3.12
C THR A 53 -17.77 -16.29 -4.59
N THR A 54 -18.87 -16.96 -4.95
CA THR A 54 -19.27 -17.22 -6.34
C THR A 54 -19.97 -15.97 -6.90
N CYS A 55 -19.31 -15.10 -7.70
CA CYS A 55 -19.96 -13.83 -8.09
C CYS A 55 -19.59 -13.22 -9.46
N ALA A 56 -20.67 -12.69 -10.06
CA ALA A 56 -20.93 -11.86 -11.23
C ALA A 56 -20.00 -10.65 -11.57
N LEU A 57 -19.02 -10.31 -10.74
CA LEU A 57 -18.04 -9.22 -10.94
C LEU A 57 -16.62 -9.71 -10.63
N CYS A 58 -16.20 -10.77 -11.32
CA CYS A 58 -14.92 -11.41 -11.09
C CYS A 58 -13.71 -10.48 -11.22
N THR A 59 -13.78 -9.48 -12.09
CA THR A 59 -12.71 -8.49 -12.33
C THR A 59 -12.35 -7.72 -11.06
N SER A 60 -13.34 -7.17 -10.36
CA SER A 60 -13.08 -6.39 -9.15
C SER A 60 -12.71 -7.25 -7.96
N LYS A 61 -13.15 -8.51 -7.92
CA LYS A 61 -12.66 -9.48 -6.93
C LYS A 61 -11.15 -9.72 -7.09
N ILE A 62 -10.67 -9.84 -8.33
CA ILE A 62 -9.25 -10.02 -8.63
C ILE A 62 -8.44 -8.79 -8.14
N LEU A 63 -8.93 -7.58 -8.40
CA LEU A 63 -8.30 -6.34 -7.91
C LEU A 63 -8.30 -6.23 -6.38
N LEU A 64 -9.43 -6.49 -5.72
CA LEU A 64 -9.53 -6.47 -4.25
C LEU A 64 -8.64 -7.53 -3.60
N ARG A 65 -8.49 -8.70 -4.23
CA ARG A 65 -7.57 -9.73 -3.77
C ARG A 65 -6.12 -9.28 -3.90
N GLY A 66 -5.77 -8.59 -4.99
CA GLY A 66 -4.46 -7.97 -5.16
C GLY A 66 -4.15 -6.94 -4.07
N LEU A 67 -5.12 -6.10 -3.72
CA LEU A 67 -4.99 -5.13 -2.62
C LEU A 67 -4.83 -5.84 -1.25
N ALA A 68 -5.61 -6.88 -0.98
CA ALA A 68 -5.44 -7.65 0.24
C ALA A 68 -4.07 -8.33 0.33
N PHE A 69 -3.46 -8.71 -0.80
CA PHE A 69 -2.09 -9.24 -0.82
C PHE A 69 -1.03 -8.18 -0.47
N THR A 70 -1.19 -6.93 -0.93
CA THR A 70 -0.24 -5.87 -0.60
C THR A 70 -0.29 -5.57 0.90
N ASP A 71 -1.50 -5.46 1.47
CA ASP A 71 -1.68 -5.22 2.90
C ASP A 71 -1.24 -6.40 3.78
N LEU A 72 -1.45 -7.64 3.30
CA LEU A 72 -0.91 -8.84 3.95
C LEU A 72 0.63 -8.82 3.97
N GLY A 73 1.27 -8.42 2.87
CA GLY A 73 2.72 -8.26 2.80
C GLY A 73 3.24 -7.17 3.76
N VAL A 74 2.48 -6.09 3.93
CA VAL A 74 2.82 -5.03 4.90
C VAL A 74 2.80 -5.58 6.33
N GLY A 75 1.76 -6.33 6.70
CA GLY A 75 1.63 -6.93 8.02
C GLY A 75 2.68 -8.02 8.30
N LEU A 76 2.98 -8.87 7.32
CA LEU A 76 3.91 -10.00 7.49
C LEU A 76 5.38 -9.62 7.38
N VAL A 77 5.71 -8.59 6.61
CA VAL A 77 7.11 -8.30 6.23
C VAL A 77 7.51 -6.88 6.60
N VAL A 78 6.78 -5.87 6.16
CA VAL A 78 7.21 -4.47 6.31
C VAL A 78 7.19 -4.03 7.77
N GLN A 79 6.14 -4.33 8.52
CA GLN A 79 6.05 -3.95 9.93
C GLN A 79 7.04 -4.71 10.82
N PRO A 80 7.26 -6.03 10.66
CA PRO A 80 8.36 -6.71 11.34
C PRO A 80 9.75 -6.16 11.01
N LEU A 81 10.02 -5.82 9.75
CA LEU A 81 11.26 -5.15 9.35
C LEU A 81 11.40 -3.79 10.03
N TYR A 82 10.33 -3.00 10.10
CA TYR A 82 10.34 -1.72 10.83
C TYR A 82 10.70 -1.91 12.30
N ILE A 83 10.08 -2.88 12.99
CA ILE A 83 10.39 -3.21 14.38
C ILE A 83 11.86 -3.61 14.51
N SER A 84 12.39 -4.38 13.56
CA SER A 84 13.80 -4.80 13.54
C SER A 84 14.74 -3.59 13.41
N VAL A 85 14.44 -2.64 12.52
CA VAL A 85 15.20 -1.38 12.39
C VAL A 85 15.22 -0.60 13.71
N ILE A 86 14.05 -0.46 14.36
CA ILE A 86 13.98 0.25 15.64
C ILE A 86 14.72 -0.51 16.76
N ALA A 87 14.60 -1.83 16.80
CA ALA A 87 15.31 -2.66 17.77
C ALA A 87 16.83 -2.55 17.61
N GLU A 88 17.34 -2.57 16.37
CA GLU A 88 18.77 -2.35 16.07
C GLU A 88 19.24 -0.97 16.58
N ILE A 89 18.44 0.08 16.40
CA ILE A 89 18.73 1.42 16.92
C ILE A 89 18.75 1.43 18.46
N LEU A 90 17.76 0.80 19.10
CA LEU A 90 17.62 0.78 20.56
C LEU A 90 18.61 -0.13 21.28
N LEU A 91 19.16 -1.15 20.62
CA LEU A 91 20.08 -2.11 21.25
C LEU A 91 21.55 -1.76 21.00
N LYS A 92 21.83 -0.76 20.17
CA LYS A 92 23.20 -0.35 19.83
C LYS A 92 23.90 0.32 21.03
N ASP A 93 25.08 -0.21 21.35
CA ASP A 93 26.17 0.51 22.03
C ASP A 93 27.08 1.16 20.99
N SER A 94 27.68 2.29 21.35
CA SER A 94 28.31 3.31 20.49
C SER A 94 29.47 2.87 19.55
N PHE A 95 29.75 1.57 19.39
CA PHE A 95 31.01 1.08 18.82
C PHE A 95 30.94 0.07 17.65
N SER A 96 29.78 -0.24 17.05
CA SER A 96 29.77 -1.08 15.82
C SER A 96 28.82 -0.60 14.74
N SER A 97 29.37 -0.07 13.64
CA SER A 97 28.68 0.09 12.36
C SER A 97 28.80 -1.22 11.58
N ASN A 98 27.86 -2.13 11.75
CA ASN A 98 27.81 -3.38 10.99
C ASN A 98 26.90 -3.22 9.75
N ASP A 99 27.34 -3.79 8.62
CA ASP A 99 26.61 -3.86 7.33
C ASP A 99 25.19 -4.43 7.45
N SER A 100 24.89 -5.20 8.50
CA SER A 100 23.57 -5.79 8.77
C SER A 100 22.48 -4.74 9.00
N GLU A 101 22.78 -3.65 9.71
CA GLU A 101 21.81 -2.59 10.03
C GLU A 101 21.33 -1.90 8.75
N CYS A 102 22.29 -1.69 7.84
CA CYS A 102 22.02 -1.09 6.57
C CYS A 102 21.09 -1.95 5.71
N ASN A 103 21.34 -3.26 5.68
CA ASN A 103 20.52 -4.20 4.93
C ASN A 103 19.07 -4.24 5.44
N THR A 104 18.85 -4.20 6.76
CA THR A 104 17.50 -4.16 7.35
C THR A 104 16.76 -2.87 6.96
N LYS A 105 17.43 -1.71 7.04
CA LYS A 105 16.87 -0.40 6.63
C LYS A 105 16.52 -0.38 5.13
N ILE A 106 17.41 -0.89 4.28
CA ILE A 106 17.18 -1.00 2.84
C ILE A 106 16.00 -1.92 2.56
N ALA A 107 15.96 -3.11 3.16
CA ALA A 107 14.88 -4.06 2.98
C ALA A 107 13.53 -3.46 3.39
N PHE A 108 13.48 -2.79 4.55
CA PHE A 108 12.27 -2.10 5.02
C PHE A 108 11.77 -1.07 4.00
N LEU A 109 12.65 -0.21 3.50
CA LEU A 109 12.25 0.84 2.55
C LEU A 109 11.90 0.28 1.18
N VAL A 110 12.69 -0.65 0.64
CA VAL A 110 12.42 -1.24 -0.68
C VAL A 110 11.08 -1.96 -0.68
N LEU A 111 10.85 -2.82 0.31
CA LEU A 111 9.61 -3.59 0.41
C LEU A 111 8.43 -2.70 0.79
N GLY A 112 8.64 -1.71 1.66
CA GLY A 112 7.65 -0.71 2.03
C GLY A 112 7.21 0.13 0.83
N THR A 113 8.15 0.71 0.08
CA THR A 113 7.87 1.48 -1.14
C THR A 113 7.24 0.60 -2.21
N PHE A 114 7.69 -0.64 -2.37
CA PHE A 114 7.12 -1.59 -3.32
C PHE A 114 5.63 -1.87 -3.03
N LEU A 115 5.31 -2.28 -1.79
CA LEU A 115 3.94 -2.64 -1.41
C LEU A 115 3.03 -1.42 -1.37
N THR A 116 3.52 -0.27 -0.91
CA THR A 116 2.76 0.99 -0.91
C THR A 116 2.44 1.46 -2.33
N SER A 117 3.43 1.39 -3.25
CA SER A 117 3.22 1.72 -4.66
C SER A 117 2.21 0.76 -5.31
N ALA A 118 2.30 -0.52 -5.00
CA ALA A 118 1.38 -1.53 -5.51
C ALA A 118 -0.05 -1.28 -5.01
N SER A 119 -0.24 -1.02 -3.71
CA SER A 119 -1.54 -0.65 -3.13
C SER A 119 -2.12 0.58 -3.84
N PHE A 120 -1.33 1.64 -4.04
CA PHE A 120 -1.79 2.86 -4.71
C PHE A 120 -2.25 2.60 -6.15
N PHE A 121 -1.44 1.90 -6.93
CA PHE A 121 -1.79 1.58 -8.31
C PHE A 121 -3.02 0.69 -8.40
N ILE A 122 -3.15 -0.31 -7.52
CA ILE A 122 -4.32 -1.19 -7.46
C ILE A 122 -5.58 -0.41 -7.05
N VAL A 123 -5.50 0.49 -6.07
CA VAL A 123 -6.64 1.36 -5.67
C VAL A 123 -7.08 2.26 -6.83
N SER A 124 -6.12 2.79 -7.58
CA SER A 124 -6.41 3.58 -8.78
C SER A 124 -7.06 2.73 -9.88
N ALA A 125 -6.59 1.50 -10.08
CA ALA A 125 -7.20 0.56 -11.01
C ALA A 125 -8.63 0.15 -10.57
N ILE A 126 -8.87 -0.10 -9.28
CA ILE A 126 -10.22 -0.32 -8.73
C ILE A 126 -11.13 0.86 -9.05
N SER A 127 -10.62 2.08 -8.87
CA SER A 127 -11.38 3.29 -9.10
C SER A 127 -11.75 3.48 -10.57
N PHE A 128 -10.81 3.21 -11.46
CA PHE A 128 -11.03 3.23 -12.91
C PHE A 128 -12.00 2.11 -13.35
N ASP A 129 -11.82 0.90 -12.81
CA ASP A 129 -12.71 -0.25 -13.03
C ASP A 129 -14.16 0.08 -12.64
N ARG A 130 -14.35 0.69 -11.47
CA ARG A 130 -15.66 1.14 -10.98
C ARG A 130 -16.28 2.22 -11.86
N PHE A 131 -15.48 3.19 -12.30
CA PHE A 131 -15.93 4.20 -13.23
C PHE A 131 -16.43 3.56 -14.53
N LEU A 132 -15.67 2.61 -15.08
CA LEU A 132 -16.01 1.91 -16.31
C LEU A 132 -17.27 1.05 -16.18
N ALA A 133 -17.45 0.37 -15.04
CA ALA A 133 -18.64 -0.42 -14.74
C ALA A 133 -19.91 0.46 -14.69
N ILE A 134 -19.79 1.68 -14.15
CA ILE A 134 -20.90 2.64 -14.09
C ILE A 134 -21.20 3.23 -15.47
N THR A 135 -20.18 3.58 -16.26
CA THR A 135 -20.37 4.26 -17.55
C THR A 135 -20.80 3.32 -18.67
N LEU A 136 -20.32 2.07 -18.68
CA LEU A 136 -20.60 1.11 -19.76
C LEU A 136 -21.76 0.16 -19.49
N HIS A 137 -22.28 0.12 -18.25
CA HIS A 137 -23.41 -0.72 -17.84
C HIS A 137 -23.29 -2.17 -18.37
N LEU A 138 -24.21 -2.60 -19.26
CA LEU A 138 -24.27 -3.97 -19.79
C LEU A 138 -23.04 -4.34 -20.64
N ARG A 139 -22.39 -3.36 -21.30
CA ARG A 139 -21.22 -3.57 -22.15
C ARG A 139 -19.92 -3.73 -21.36
N TYR A 140 -19.93 -3.45 -20.05
CA TYR A 140 -18.74 -3.60 -19.21
C TYR A 140 -18.14 -5.01 -19.29
N ARG A 141 -19.00 -6.05 -19.27
CA ARG A 141 -18.57 -7.45 -19.30
C ARG A 141 -17.96 -7.90 -20.64
N GLU A 142 -18.31 -7.21 -21.73
CA GLU A 142 -17.74 -7.48 -23.06
C GLU A 142 -16.33 -6.88 -23.18
N ILE A 143 -16.09 -5.75 -22.51
CA ILE A 143 -14.86 -4.96 -22.66
C ILE A 143 -13.81 -5.36 -21.62
N VAL A 144 -14.22 -5.51 -20.36
CA VAL A 144 -13.34 -5.81 -19.22
C VAL A 144 -13.44 -7.28 -18.87
N THR A 145 -12.39 -8.03 -19.22
CA THR A 145 -12.30 -9.46 -18.97
C THR A 145 -11.32 -9.76 -17.85
N GLU A 146 -11.49 -10.92 -17.18
CA GLU A 146 -10.58 -11.35 -16.12
C GLU A 146 -9.12 -11.41 -16.58
N ARG A 147 -8.87 -11.94 -17.79
CA ARG A 147 -7.53 -11.99 -18.39
C ARG A 147 -6.89 -10.61 -18.48
N LYS A 148 -7.62 -9.59 -18.94
CA LYS A 148 -7.10 -8.22 -19.02
C LYS A 148 -6.78 -7.67 -17.64
N VAL A 149 -7.65 -7.90 -16.66
CA VAL A 149 -7.43 -7.43 -15.28
C VAL A 149 -6.24 -8.12 -14.62
N THR A 150 -6.05 -9.42 -14.83
CA THR A 150 -4.87 -10.13 -14.33
C THR A 150 -3.58 -9.58 -14.94
N ILE A 151 -3.56 -9.32 -16.26
CA ILE A 151 -2.41 -8.68 -16.93
C ILE A 151 -2.16 -7.29 -16.34
N THR A 152 -3.21 -6.49 -16.15
CA THR A 152 -3.10 -5.16 -15.54
C THR A 152 -2.44 -5.27 -14.17
N ILE A 153 -2.90 -6.17 -13.28
CA ILE A 153 -2.29 -6.35 -11.96
C ILE A 153 -0.81 -6.71 -12.07
N SER A 154 -0.44 -7.66 -12.94
CA SER A 154 0.97 -8.01 -13.16
C SER A 154 1.82 -6.81 -13.59
N VAL A 155 1.29 -5.96 -14.48
CA VAL A 155 1.96 -4.71 -14.88
C VAL A 155 2.08 -3.75 -13.70
N LEU A 156 1.05 -3.60 -12.88
CA LEU A 156 1.09 -2.73 -11.71
C LEU A 156 2.16 -3.18 -10.71
N TRP A 157 2.28 -4.48 -10.44
CA TRP A 157 3.37 -5.02 -9.60
C TRP A 157 4.75 -4.71 -10.19
N ALA A 158 4.93 -4.88 -11.50
CA ALA A 158 6.20 -4.56 -12.16
C ALA A 158 6.52 -3.05 -12.06
N LEU A 159 5.53 -2.18 -12.26
CA LEU A 159 5.68 -0.74 -12.08
C LEU A 159 6.07 -0.39 -10.64
N SER A 160 5.47 -1.05 -9.64
CA SER A 160 5.83 -0.86 -8.23
C SER A 160 7.28 -1.28 -7.94
N ALA A 161 7.77 -2.34 -8.58
CA ALA A 161 9.17 -2.74 -8.47
C ALA A 161 10.10 -1.68 -9.06
N VAL A 162 9.76 -1.14 -10.24
CA VAL A 162 10.51 -0.03 -10.86
C VAL A 162 10.51 1.21 -9.98
N THR A 163 9.36 1.59 -9.41
CA THR A 163 9.27 2.72 -8.47
C THR A 163 10.14 2.51 -7.24
N SER A 164 10.12 1.30 -6.66
CA SER A 164 10.92 0.98 -5.47
C SER A 164 12.43 1.02 -5.75
N VAL A 165 12.88 0.42 -6.86
CA VAL A 165 14.29 0.48 -7.27
C VAL A 165 14.70 1.91 -7.61
N GLY A 166 13.86 2.66 -8.33
CA GLY A 166 14.12 4.06 -8.66
C GLY A 166 14.29 4.94 -7.42
N TYR A 167 13.52 4.67 -6.37
CA TYR A 167 13.60 5.38 -5.08
C TYR A 167 14.95 5.20 -4.37
N LEU A 168 15.64 4.08 -4.58
CA LEU A 168 17.00 3.85 -4.08
C LEU A 168 18.06 4.68 -4.80
N LEU A 169 17.83 4.97 -6.09
CA LEU A 169 18.83 5.57 -6.97
C LEU A 169 18.83 7.10 -6.93
N ILE A 170 17.79 7.71 -6.34
CA ILE A 170 17.66 9.16 -6.20
C ILE A 170 18.22 9.66 -4.86
N GLY A 171 18.78 10.88 -4.88
CA GLY A 171 19.30 11.55 -3.68
C GLY A 171 18.21 11.93 -2.68
N ASP A 172 18.61 12.19 -1.44
CA ASP A 172 17.79 12.60 -0.29
C ASP A 172 16.74 13.67 -0.60
N ILE A 173 17.14 14.83 -1.15
CA ILE A 173 16.19 15.93 -1.45
C ILE A 173 15.12 15.48 -2.46
N ASN A 174 15.55 14.80 -3.53
CA ASN A 174 14.62 14.29 -4.55
C ASN A 174 13.69 13.24 -3.97
N ARG A 175 14.18 12.43 -3.03
CA ARG A 175 13.39 11.40 -2.35
C ARG A 175 12.27 12.00 -1.51
N GLU A 176 12.57 13.04 -0.73
CA GLU A 176 11.55 13.75 0.05
C GLU A 176 10.50 14.37 -0.85
N VAL A 177 10.92 15.08 -1.91
CA VAL A 177 10.01 15.69 -2.88
C VAL A 177 9.12 14.64 -3.55
N VAL A 178 9.69 13.52 -4.00
CA VAL A 178 8.93 12.42 -4.60
C VAL A 178 7.96 11.79 -3.60
N SER A 179 8.37 11.59 -2.35
CA SER A 179 7.52 11.04 -1.30
C SER A 179 6.34 11.95 -0.97
N ILE A 180 6.57 13.26 -0.86
CA ILE A 180 5.53 14.27 -0.63
C ILE A 180 4.56 14.29 -1.82
N ALA A 181 5.07 14.38 -3.05
CA ALA A 181 4.26 14.39 -4.26
C ALA A 181 3.41 13.12 -4.41
N PHE A 182 4.01 11.96 -4.13
CA PHE A 182 3.31 10.68 -4.13
C PHE A 182 2.20 10.65 -3.07
N THR A 183 2.47 11.11 -1.86
CA THR A 183 1.50 11.18 -0.76
C THR A 183 0.33 12.10 -1.09
N ILE A 184 0.59 13.29 -1.63
CA ILE A 184 -0.46 14.23 -2.07
C ILE A 184 -1.33 13.58 -3.15
N THR A 185 -0.70 12.95 -4.14
CA THR A 185 -1.41 12.27 -5.24
C THR A 185 -2.28 11.13 -4.70
N PHE A 186 -1.75 10.34 -3.76
CA PHE A 186 -2.47 9.26 -3.09
C PHE A 186 -3.69 9.77 -2.33
N LEU A 187 -3.55 10.85 -1.54
CA LEU A 187 -4.65 11.43 -0.78
C LEU A 187 -5.73 12.01 -1.70
N VAL A 188 -5.34 12.76 -2.73
CA VAL A 188 -6.28 13.36 -3.70
C VAL A 188 -7.07 12.28 -4.42
N THR A 189 -6.38 11.29 -4.98
CA THR A 189 -7.02 10.19 -5.71
C THR A 189 -7.96 9.41 -4.79
N THR A 190 -7.52 9.01 -3.61
CA THR A 190 -8.34 8.28 -2.63
C THR A 190 -9.59 9.08 -2.23
N THR A 191 -9.44 10.39 -1.97
CA THR A 191 -10.57 11.26 -1.63
C THR A 191 -11.59 11.34 -2.76
N ILE A 192 -11.13 11.51 -4.00
CA ILE A 192 -12.00 11.58 -5.18
C ILE A 192 -12.77 10.26 -5.34
N THR A 193 -12.12 9.13 -5.12
CA THR A 193 -12.72 7.82 -5.39
C THR A 193 -13.76 7.47 -4.34
N PHE A 194 -13.46 7.72 -3.06
CA PHE A 194 -14.45 7.64 -1.99
C PHE A 194 -15.62 8.59 -2.21
N ALA A 195 -15.37 9.84 -2.62
CA ALA A 195 -16.44 10.81 -2.91
C ALA A 195 -17.35 10.31 -4.04
N LYS A 196 -16.79 9.80 -5.14
CA LYS A 196 -17.59 9.26 -6.26
C LYS A 196 -18.39 8.03 -5.86
N ILE A 197 -17.80 7.10 -5.08
CA ILE A 197 -18.52 5.93 -4.56
C ILE A 197 -19.68 6.37 -3.67
N HIS A 198 -19.44 7.29 -2.74
CA HIS A 198 -20.47 7.78 -1.84
C HIS A 198 -21.61 8.48 -2.60
N LEU A 199 -21.28 9.32 -3.59
CA LEU A 199 -22.27 9.98 -4.44
C LEU A 199 -23.08 8.98 -5.28
N ALA A 200 -22.44 7.95 -5.83
CA ALA A 200 -23.11 6.88 -6.56
C ALA A 200 -24.10 6.13 -5.66
N VAL A 201 -23.69 5.77 -4.43
CA VAL A 201 -24.56 5.13 -3.44
C VAL A 201 -25.75 6.03 -3.08
N ARG A 202 -25.53 7.33 -2.85
CA ARG A 202 -26.62 8.28 -2.57
C ARG A 202 -27.60 8.40 -3.73
N ARG A 203 -27.10 8.46 -4.97
CA ARG A 203 -27.96 8.51 -6.17
C ARG A 203 -28.81 7.25 -6.31
N HIS A 204 -28.22 6.07 -6.16
CA HIS A 204 -28.98 4.81 -6.21
C HIS A 204 -30.04 4.73 -5.12
N ARG A 205 -29.71 5.10 -3.87
CA ARG A 205 -30.72 5.16 -2.78
C ARG A 205 -31.88 6.09 -3.12
N SER A 206 -31.59 7.30 -3.64
CA SER A 206 -32.63 8.25 -4.02
C SER A 206 -33.54 7.75 -5.14
N GLN A 207 -33.00 7.01 -6.12
CA GLN A 207 -33.78 6.43 -7.21
C GLN A 207 -34.71 5.32 -6.71
N ILE A 208 -34.22 4.43 -5.85
CA ILE A 208 -35.02 3.36 -5.24
C ILE A 208 -36.18 3.95 -4.43
N SER A 209 -35.92 4.92 -3.54
CA SER A 209 -36.97 5.57 -2.74
C SER A 209 -37.95 6.41 -3.56
N ALA A 210 -37.60 6.79 -4.79
CA ALA A 210 -38.51 7.46 -5.72
C ALA A 210 -39.36 6.45 -6.52
N GLN A 211 -38.86 5.25 -6.77
CA GLN A 211 -39.64 4.15 -7.36
C GLN A 211 -40.62 3.55 -6.35
N GLU A 212 -40.21 3.36 -5.08
CA GLU A 212 -41.09 2.84 -4.02
C GLU A 212 -42.27 3.77 -3.72
N ARG A 213 -42.11 5.09 -3.87
CA ARG A 213 -43.21 6.06 -3.68
C ARG A 213 -44.21 6.14 -4.86
N LYS A 214 -43.91 5.49 -5.98
CA LYS A 214 -44.78 5.44 -7.17
C LYS A 214 -45.61 4.16 -7.25
N VAL A 215 -45.40 3.21 -6.33
CA VAL A 215 -46.17 1.97 -6.15
C VAL A 215 -47.16 2.18 -5.00
#